data_AF-A0A3M8T1K6-F1
#
_entry.id   AF-A0A3M8T1K6-F1
#
_cell.length_a   1.000
_cell.length_b   1.000
_cell.length_c   1.000
_cell.angle_alpha   90.00
_cell.angle_beta   90.00
_cell.angle_gamma   90.00
#
_symmetry.space_group_name_H-M   'P 1'
#
loop_
_entity.id
_entity.type
_entity.pdbx_description
1 polymer ?
#
loop_
_entity_poly.entity_id
_entity_poly.type
_entity_poly.pdbx_seq_one_letter_code
_entity_poly.pdbx_strand_id
1 'polypeptide(L)'
;MTNVQVAVLGVCLFASPFLMFGTWIVIAYRFLDKVEASFSNSPMVVGNKAMYARAGMLGQIMRLGSVSAMLSMKGFCIRKGMLDSEDVRNAPQSLKKLLVWLWHAHVLLFVLLAMFCVWIRFLR
;
A
#
# COMPACT_ATOMS: atom_id res chain seq x y z
N MET A 1 -25.04 0.94 -21.86
CA MET A 1 -24.75 -0.31 -21.11
C MET A 1 -26.05 -0.89 -20.60
N THR A 2 -26.29 -2.18 -20.80
CA THR A 2 -27.46 -2.87 -20.22
C THR A 2 -27.28 -2.98 -18.70
N ASN A 3 -28.38 -3.10 -17.95
CA ASN A 3 -28.33 -3.23 -16.48
C ASN A 3 -27.46 -4.41 -16.02
N VAL A 4 -27.45 -5.48 -16.80
CA VAL A 4 -26.61 -6.67 -16.54
C VAL A 4 -25.12 -6.34 -16.63
N GLN A 5 -24.68 -5.57 -17.64
CA GLN A 5 -23.27 -5.20 -17.78
C GLN A 5 -22.76 -4.37 -16.60
N VAL A 6 -23.57 -3.43 -16.11
CA VAL A 6 -23.19 -2.60 -14.95
C VAL A 6 -23.16 -3.41 -13.66
N ALA A 7 -24.09 -4.36 -13.48
CA ALA A 7 -24.08 -5.27 -12.35
C ALA A 7 -22.81 -6.15 -12.33
N VAL A 8 -22.44 -6.73 -13.47
CA VAL A 8 -21.21 -7.54 -13.60
C VAL A 8 -19.96 -6.70 -13.30
N LEU A 9 -19.84 -5.51 -13.89
CA LEU A 9 -18.72 -4.61 -13.64
C LEU A 9 -18.64 -4.20 -12.16
N GLY A 10 -19.78 -3.91 -11.53
CA GLY A 10 -19.84 -3.60 -10.11
C GLY A 10 -19.32 -4.75 -9.26
N VAL A 11 -19.83 -5.96 -9.46
CA VAL A 11 -19.37 -7.14 -8.69
C VAL A 11 -17.87 -7.37 -8.86
N CYS A 12 -17.34 -7.31 -10.10
CA CYS A 12 -15.91 -7.46 -10.35
C CYS A 12 -15.08 -6.38 -9.63
N LEU A 13 -15.52 -5.12 -9.69
CA LEU A 13 -14.80 -4.01 -9.08
C LEU A 13 -14.85 -4.04 -7.55
N PHE A 14 -15.96 -4.49 -6.95
CA PHE A 14 -16.08 -4.68 -5.51
C PHE A 14 -15.34 -5.92 -5.00
N ALA A 15 -15.19 -6.97 -5.81
CA ALA A 15 -14.41 -8.15 -5.45
C ALA A 15 -12.89 -7.88 -5.47
N SER A 16 -12.43 -7.00 -6.37
CA SER A 16 -11.01 -6.71 -6.59
C SER A 16 -10.24 -6.22 -5.33
N PRO A 17 -10.79 -5.33 -4.47
CA PRO A 17 -10.17 -4.94 -3.20
C PRO A 17 -9.85 -6.11 -2.27
N PHE A 18 -10.71 -7.13 -2.22
CA PHE A 18 -10.47 -8.30 -1.36
C PHE A 18 -9.26 -9.11 -1.83
N LEU A 19 -9.11 -9.31 -3.14
CA LEU A 19 -7.93 -9.95 -3.72
C LEU A 19 -6.65 -9.14 -3.47
N MET A 20 -6.75 -7.81 -3.58
CA MET A 20 -5.64 -6.91 -3.30
C MET A 20 -5.24 -6.97 -1.81
N PHE A 21 -6.21 -7.05 -0.90
CA PHE A 21 -5.96 -7.22 0.52
C PHE A 21 -5.24 -8.55 0.83
N GLY A 22 -5.65 -9.64 0.18
CA GLY A 22 -4.94 -10.92 0.23
C GLY A 22 -3.48 -10.81 -0.20
N THR A 23 -3.22 -10.05 -1.27
CA THR A 23 -1.86 -9.80 -1.77
C THR A 23 -1.03 -9.01 -0.76
N TRP A 24 -1.62 -8.00 -0.09
CA TRP A 24 -0.98 -7.27 0.99
C TRP A 24 -0.60 -8.19 2.17
N ILE A 25 -1.46 -9.14 2.55
CA ILE A 25 -1.18 -10.11 3.61
C ILE A 25 0.05 -10.97 3.23
N VAL A 26 0.06 -11.52 2.01
CA VAL A 26 1.15 -12.39 1.54
C VAL A 26 2.47 -11.62 1.48
N ILE A 27 2.45 -10.38 0.98
CA ILE A 27 3.65 -9.55 0.89
C ILE A 27 4.11 -9.11 2.28
N ALA A 28 3.19 -8.74 3.18
CA ALA A 28 3.52 -8.44 4.58
C ALA A 28 4.21 -9.65 5.22
N TYR A 29 3.66 -10.85 5.09
CA TYR A 29 4.27 -12.03 5.69
C TYR A 29 5.67 -12.36 5.13
N ARG A 30 5.90 -12.17 3.81
CA ARG A 30 7.19 -12.51 3.17
C ARG A 30 8.26 -11.43 3.23
N PHE A 31 7.85 -10.16 3.18
CA PHE A 31 8.75 -9.05 2.92
C PHE A 31 8.81 -8.03 4.05
N LEU A 32 7.88 -8.07 5.02
CA LEU A 32 7.91 -7.13 6.14
C LEU A 32 9.23 -7.20 6.89
N ASP A 33 9.74 -8.39 7.22
CA ASP A 33 11.02 -8.51 7.93
C ASP A 33 12.19 -7.91 7.15
N LYS A 34 12.21 -8.10 5.81
CA LYS A 34 13.23 -7.53 4.93
C LYS A 34 13.13 -6.02 4.84
N VAL A 35 11.90 -5.49 4.80
CA VAL A 35 11.63 -4.05 4.78
C VAL A 35 12.06 -3.45 6.11
N GLU A 36 11.64 -4.01 7.24
CA GLU A 36 12.02 -3.54 8.57
C GLU A 36 13.54 -3.58 8.80
N ALA A 37 14.22 -4.63 8.31
CA ALA A 37 15.67 -4.72 8.39
C ALA A 37 16.38 -3.70 7.49
N SER A 38 15.81 -3.37 6.32
CA SER A 38 16.39 -2.40 5.39
C SER A 38 16.18 -0.94 5.80
N PHE A 39 15.19 -0.68 6.66
CA PHE A 39 14.82 0.66 7.13
C PHE A 39 14.90 0.77 8.66
N SER A 40 15.82 0.03 9.29
CA SER A 40 15.95 -0.04 10.74
C SER A 40 16.42 1.27 11.37
N ASN A 41 17.09 2.15 10.61
CA ASN A 41 17.54 3.46 11.09
C ASN A 41 16.50 4.57 10.84
N SER A 42 15.48 4.29 10.03
CA SER A 42 14.45 5.27 9.67
C SER A 42 13.45 5.49 10.83
N PRO A 43 13.37 6.71 11.40
CA PRO A 43 12.57 6.98 12.61
C PRO A 43 11.09 6.62 12.47
N MET A 44 10.50 6.85 11.30
CA MET A 44 9.09 6.49 11.05
C MET A 44 8.86 4.98 10.97
N VAL A 45 9.82 4.20 10.48
CA VAL A 45 9.68 2.75 10.39
C VAL A 45 9.77 2.12 11.79
N VAL A 46 10.69 2.62 12.62
CA VAL A 46 10.82 2.24 14.03
C VAL A 46 9.60 2.69 14.84
N GLY A 47 9.12 3.91 14.62
CA GLY A 47 7.89 4.42 15.26
C GLY A 47 6.66 3.59 14.90
N ASN A 48 6.45 3.30 13.61
CA ASN A 48 5.37 2.42 13.17
C ASN A 48 5.54 0.99 13.71
N LYS A 49 6.78 0.51 13.89
CA LYS A 49 7.04 -0.77 14.56
C LYS A 49 6.49 -0.80 15.96
N ALA A 50 6.86 0.17 16.78
CA ALA A 50 6.40 0.25 18.15
C ALA A 50 4.88 0.41 18.24
N MET A 51 4.30 1.28 17.41
CA MET A 51 2.87 1.60 17.42
C MET A 51 1.99 0.39 17.06
N TYR A 52 2.40 -0.39 16.06
CA TYR A 52 1.61 -1.52 15.56
C TYR A 52 2.09 -2.89 16.07
N ALA A 53 3.07 -2.94 16.98
CA ALA A 53 3.59 -4.19 17.54
C ALA A 53 2.50 -5.08 18.16
N ARG A 54 1.44 -4.47 18.73
CA ARG A 54 0.33 -5.18 19.36
C ARG A 54 -0.86 -5.45 18.43
N ALA A 55 -0.83 -4.92 17.20
CA ALA A 55 -1.95 -4.99 16.26
C ALA A 55 -1.95 -6.27 15.39
N GLY A 56 -1.05 -7.23 15.67
CA GLY A 56 -0.98 -8.52 14.98
C GLY A 56 -0.86 -8.38 13.46
N MET A 57 -1.57 -9.22 12.72
CA MET A 57 -1.51 -9.29 11.25
C MET A 57 -2.00 -8.01 10.56
N LEU A 58 -3.03 -7.34 11.11
CA LEU A 58 -3.48 -6.04 10.58
C LEU A 58 -2.43 -4.95 10.79
N GLY A 59 -1.75 -4.98 11.95
CA GLY A 59 -0.61 -4.11 12.21
C GLY A 59 0.52 -4.28 11.20
N GLN A 60 0.84 -5.53 10.84
CA GLN A 60 1.86 -5.83 9.83
C GLN A 60 1.53 -5.22 8.46
N ILE A 61 0.28 -5.34 8.01
CA ILE A 61 -0.18 -4.75 6.74
C ILE A 61 -0.09 -3.23 6.79
N MET A 62 -0.57 -2.60 7.86
CA MET A 62 -0.54 -1.14 8.00
C MET A 62 0.88 -0.58 8.00
N ARG A 63 1.81 -1.27 8.64
CA ARG A 63 3.23 -0.90 8.65
C ARG A 63 3.83 -1.00 7.26
N LEU A 64 3.63 -2.12 6.56
CA LEU A 64 4.13 -2.32 5.21
C LEU A 64 3.51 -1.31 4.23
N GLY A 65 2.20 -1.05 4.34
CA GLY A 65 1.48 -0.05 3.56
C GLY A 65 2.06 1.34 3.76
N SER A 66 2.28 1.72 5.03
CA SER A 66 2.89 3.00 5.38
C SER A 66 4.29 3.15 4.80
N VAL A 67 5.15 2.13 4.90
CA VAL A 67 6.49 2.18 4.29
C VAL A 67 6.40 2.30 2.77
N SER A 68 5.45 1.61 2.14
CA SER A 68 5.23 1.67 0.69
C SER A 68 4.77 3.06 0.24
N ALA A 69 3.88 3.69 1.01
CA ALA A 69 3.42 5.06 0.78
C ALA A 69 4.58 6.05 0.90
N MET A 70 5.38 5.93 1.98
CA MET A 70 6.55 6.78 2.20
C MET A 70 7.61 6.60 1.10
N LEU A 71 7.82 5.37 0.61
CA LEU A 71 8.71 5.09 -0.52
C LEU A 71 8.22 5.70 -1.83
N SER A 72 6.90 5.69 -2.05
CA SER A 72 6.29 6.34 -3.22
C SER A 72 6.55 7.84 -3.22
N MET A 73 6.62 8.45 -2.03
CA MET A 73 6.92 9.87 -1.83
C MET A 73 8.32 10.11 -1.22
N LYS A 74 9.29 9.24 -1.52
CA LYS A 74 10.62 9.23 -0.85
C LYS A 74 11.30 10.58 -0.79
N GLY A 75 11.22 11.39 -1.85
CA GLY A 75 11.86 12.71 -1.90
C GLY A 75 11.29 13.69 -0.87
N PHE A 76 9.99 13.63 -0.62
CA PHE A 76 9.33 14.43 0.42
C PHE A 76 9.65 13.88 1.82
N CYS A 77 9.59 12.56 1.99
CA CYS A 77 9.83 11.92 3.29
C CYS A 77 11.29 12.07 3.77
N ILE A 78 12.27 11.99 2.87
CA ILE A 78 13.68 12.24 3.19
C ILE A 78 13.88 13.71 3.58
N ARG A 79 13.31 14.67 2.83
CA ARG A 79 13.40 16.11 3.17
C ARG A 79 12.81 16.44 4.53
N LYS A 80 11.78 15.69 4.95
CA LYS A 80 11.13 15.82 6.26
C LYS A 80 11.85 15.05 7.38
N GLY A 81 12.95 14.35 7.11
CA GLY A 81 13.67 13.53 8.09
C GLY A 81 12.90 12.28 8.55
N MET A 82 11.85 11.90 7.81
CA MET A 82 11.00 10.75 8.15
C MET A 82 11.62 9.42 7.71
N LEU A 83 12.35 9.45 6.60
CA LEU A 83 13.09 8.33 6.02
C LEU A 83 14.57 8.70 6.00
N ASP A 84 15.40 7.76 6.42
CA ASP A 84 16.84 7.92 6.28
C ASP A 84 17.27 7.72 4.82
N SER A 85 18.12 8.61 4.32
CA SER A 85 18.53 8.58 2.92
C SER A 85 19.49 7.43 2.58
N GLU A 86 20.29 6.97 3.54
CA GLU A 86 21.17 5.82 3.39
C GLU A 86 20.38 4.52 3.41
N ASP A 87 19.41 4.37 4.31
CA ASP A 87 18.49 3.22 4.32
C ASP A 87 17.77 3.08 2.96
N VAL A 88 17.24 4.18 2.43
CA VAL A 88 16.58 4.20 1.11
C VAL A 88 17.56 3.84 -0.01
N ARG A 89 18.84 4.22 0.09
CA ARG A 89 19.86 3.93 -0.93
C ARG A 89 20.30 2.46 -0.87
N ASN A 90 20.53 1.93 0.32
CA ASN A 90 21.00 0.56 0.58
C ASN A 90 19.91 -0.50 0.38
N ALA A 91 18.64 -0.14 0.57
CA ALA A 91 17.53 -1.06 0.35
C ALA A 91 17.50 -1.60 -1.09
N PRO A 92 17.23 -2.90 -1.29
CA PRO A 92 17.21 -3.52 -2.62
C PRO A 92 16.21 -2.83 -3.55
N GLN A 93 16.65 -2.51 -4.77
CA GLN A 93 15.82 -1.78 -5.74
C GLN A 93 14.55 -2.55 -6.13
N SER A 94 14.63 -3.88 -6.23
CA SER A 94 13.49 -4.75 -6.52
C SER A 94 12.40 -4.63 -5.45
N LEU A 95 12.79 -4.60 -4.17
CA LEU A 95 11.88 -4.44 -3.04
C LEU A 95 11.19 -3.08 -3.07
N LYS A 96 11.96 -2.00 -3.25
CA LYS A 96 11.42 -0.63 -3.36
C LYS A 96 10.41 -0.51 -4.50
N LYS A 97 10.77 -1.01 -5.69
CA LYS A 97 9.87 -1.01 -6.84
C LYS A 97 8.60 -1.81 -6.54
N LEU A 98 8.72 -3.03 -6.00
CA LEU A 98 7.55 -3.86 -5.66
C LEU A 98 6.58 -3.13 -4.73
N LEU A 99 7.08 -2.54 -3.64
CA LEU A 99 6.24 -1.80 -2.67
C LEU A 99 5.56 -0.58 -3.30
N VAL A 100 6.29 0.19 -4.10
CA VAL A 100 5.75 1.38 -4.78
C VAL A 100 4.70 0.99 -5.82
N TRP A 101 4.96 -0.05 -6.63
CA TRP A 101 3.98 -0.56 -7.59
C TRP A 101 2.72 -1.09 -6.91
N LEU A 102 2.87 -1.84 -5.81
CA LEU A 102 1.75 -2.35 -5.03
C LEU A 102 0.90 -1.20 -4.46
N TRP A 103 1.55 -0.16 -3.94
CA TRP A 103 0.87 1.03 -3.43
C TRP A 103 0.11 1.77 -4.53
N HIS A 104 0.74 2.02 -5.67
CA HIS A 104 0.08 2.68 -6.80
C HIS A 104 -1.09 1.85 -7.35
N ALA A 105 -0.93 0.53 -7.48
CA ALA A 105 -2.01 -0.35 -7.91
C ALA A 105 -3.20 -0.31 -6.94
N HIS A 106 -2.93 -0.27 -5.63
CA HIS A 106 -3.95 -0.14 -4.60
C HIS A 106 -4.68 1.20 -4.68
N VAL A 107 -3.95 2.32 -4.78
CA VAL A 107 -4.53 3.66 -4.92
C VAL A 107 -5.35 3.78 -6.21
N LEU A 108 -4.83 3.27 -7.33
CA LEU A 108 -5.53 3.27 -8.61
C LEU A 108 -6.85 2.51 -8.53
N LEU A 109 -6.86 1.34 -7.89
CA LEU A 109 -8.07 0.55 -7.69
C LEU A 109 -9.12 1.32 -6.87
N PHE A 110 -8.70 1.99 -5.79
CA PHE A 110 -9.59 2.82 -4.99
C PHE A 110 -10.15 4.01 -5.77
N VAL A 111 -9.33 4.66 -6.59
CA VAL A 111 -9.77 5.76 -7.47
C VAL A 111 -10.79 5.27 -8.49
N LEU A 112 -10.54 4.12 -9.13
CA LEU A 112 -11.48 3.51 -10.08
C LEU A 112 -12.81 3.16 -9.41
N LEU A 113 -12.78 2.60 -8.20
CA LEU A 113 -13.97 2.29 -7.41
C LEU A 113 -14.76 3.57 -7.07
N ALA A 114 -14.08 4.62 -6.61
CA ALA A 114 -14.70 5.90 -6.30
C ALA A 114 -15.32 6.55 -7.54
N MET A 115 -14.60 6.57 -8.67
CA MET A 115 -15.12 7.06 -9.95
C MET A 115 -16.35 6.27 -10.41
N PHE A 116 -16.33 4.95 -10.28
CA PHE A 116 -17.48 4.10 -10.62
C PHE A 116 -18.69 4.38 -9.72
N CYS A 117 -18.50 4.56 -8.41
CA CYS A 117 -19.56 4.93 -7.48
C CYS A 117 -20.13 6.33 -7.80
N VAL A 118 -19.28 7.30 -8.10
CA VAL A 118 -19.70 8.65 -8.52
C VAL A 118 -20.48 8.58 -9.82
N TRP A 119 -20.00 7.80 -10.80
CA TRP A 119 -20.67 7.59 -12.07
C TRP A 119 -22.09 7.01 -11.88
N ILE A 120 -22.22 5.93 -11.09
CA ILE A 120 -23.51 5.31 -10.82
C ILE A 120 -24.47 6.27 -10.13
N ARG A 121 -23.97 7.12 -9.23
CA ARG A 121 -24.82 7.97 -8.38
C ARG A 121 -25.23 9.29 -9.06
N PHE A 122 -24.38 9.85 -9.91
CA PHE A 122 -24.57 11.20 -10.46
C PHE A 122 -24.72 11.25 -11.98
N LEU A 123 -24.18 10.29 -12.72
CA LEU A 123 -24.12 10.32 -14.20
C LEU A 123 -25.05 9.30 -14.86
N ARG A 124 -25.65 8.40 -14.10
CA ARG A 124 -26.59 7.37 -14.57
C ARG A 124 -27.98 7.62 -14.00
#